data_AF-A0A5C4Y9P6-F1
#
_entry.id   AF-A0A5C4Y9P6-F1
#
_cell.length_a   1.000
_cell.length_b   1.000
_cell.length_c   1.000
_cell.angle_alpha   90.00
_cell.angle_beta   90.00
_cell.angle_gamma   90.00
#
_symmetry.space_group_name_H-M   'P 1'
#
loop_
_entity.id
_entity.type
_entity.pdbx_description
1 polymer ?
#
loop_
_entity_poly.entity_id
_entity_poly.type
_entity_poly.pdbx_seq_one_letter_code
_entity_poly.pdbx_strand_id
1 'polypeptide(L)'
;MLHIEFVTDLGATVTVDVESADKLLDVQRQYGRLGWTSGTVPSGGYQFPLENEPDFDWSLIGARKWTNPEGEEMVIHKGLAYRRRELEAVDSRKMKLPAAVKYSRGARGTDPEHVREKADGEFEYVTLAIFRGGKRQDRYAIPGGRPSQQAARPAAARPQPVAARPAPVAVQEEETPF
;
A
#
# COMPACT_ATOMS: atom_id res chain seq x y z
N MET A 1 -23.90 21.48 -13.37
CA MET A 1 -23.65 20.30 -14.21
C MET A 1 -22.16 20.18 -14.48
N LEU A 2 -21.59 19.03 -14.15
CA LEU A 2 -20.19 18.64 -14.33
C LEU A 2 -20.15 17.39 -15.21
N HIS A 3 -18.99 17.11 -15.79
CA HIS A 3 -18.75 15.88 -16.53
C HIS A 3 -17.50 15.21 -15.97
N ILE A 4 -17.54 13.90 -15.82
CA ILE A 4 -16.38 13.09 -15.47
C ILE A 4 -16.19 12.00 -16.52
N GLU A 5 -14.97 11.88 -17.03
CA GLU A 5 -14.59 10.84 -17.97
C GLU A 5 -14.02 9.64 -17.20
N PHE A 6 -14.50 8.45 -17.54
CA PHE A 6 -14.01 7.18 -17.05
C PHE A 6 -13.43 6.33 -18.19
N VAL A 7 -12.44 5.53 -17.83
CA VAL A 7 -12.07 4.30 -18.55
C VAL A 7 -12.73 3.13 -17.82
N THR A 8 -13.56 2.38 -18.54
CA THR A 8 -14.27 1.22 -18.00
C THR A 8 -13.32 0.05 -17.74
N ASP A 9 -13.82 -0.98 -17.07
CA ASP A 9 -13.15 -2.27 -16.91
C ASP A 9 -12.80 -2.95 -18.24
N LEU A 10 -13.54 -2.66 -19.31
CA LEU A 10 -13.29 -3.12 -20.67
C LEU A 10 -12.41 -2.17 -21.50
N GLY A 11 -11.97 -1.04 -20.94
CA GLY A 11 -11.11 -0.07 -21.62
C GLY A 11 -11.85 0.95 -22.49
N ALA A 12 -13.19 0.98 -22.48
CA ALA A 12 -13.95 1.99 -23.19
C ALA A 12 -13.86 3.35 -22.48
N THR A 13 -13.88 4.44 -23.25
CA THR A 13 -13.98 5.80 -22.72
C THR A 13 -15.45 6.18 -22.60
N VAL A 14 -15.91 6.49 -21.39
CA VAL A 14 -17.31 6.83 -21.09
C VAL A 14 -17.35 8.12 -20.27
N THR A 15 -18.12 9.10 -20.74
CA THR A 15 -18.38 10.33 -20.00
C THR A 15 -19.70 10.21 -19.26
N VAL A 16 -19.70 10.57 -17.97
CA VAL A 16 -20.87 10.56 -17.11
C VAL A 16 -21.17 11.98 -16.67
N ASP A 17 -22.44 12.38 -16.80
CA ASP A 17 -22.95 13.66 -16.32
C ASP A 17 -23.17 13.61 -14.80
N VAL A 18 -22.74 14.67 -14.12
CA VAL A 18 -22.92 14.84 -12.68
C VAL A 18 -23.72 16.13 -12.45
N GLU A 19 -24.84 15.99 -11.74
CA GLU A 19 -25.79 17.09 -11.50
C GLU A 19 -25.09 18.31 -10.86
N SER A 20 -24.32 18.07 -9.79
CA SER A 20 -23.69 19.10 -8.97
C SER A 20 -22.36 18.62 -8.35
N ALA A 21 -21.54 19.56 -7.88
CA ALA A 21 -20.20 19.28 -7.36
C ALA A 21 -20.19 18.39 -6.12
N ASP A 22 -21.21 18.47 -5.26
CA ASP A 22 -21.35 17.65 -4.05
C ASP A 22 -21.60 16.16 -4.35
N LYS A 23 -22.10 15.82 -5.55
CA LYS A 23 -22.35 14.44 -5.99
C LYS A 23 -21.15 13.76 -6.63
N LEU A 24 -20.09 14.51 -6.93
CA LEU A 24 -18.95 14.00 -7.71
C LEU A 24 -18.31 12.75 -7.09
N LEU A 25 -18.06 12.77 -5.78
CA LEU A 25 -17.42 11.64 -5.10
C LEU A 25 -18.34 10.42 -5.03
N ASP A 26 -19.65 10.61 -4.92
CA ASP A 26 -20.61 9.51 -4.92
C ASP A 26 -20.63 8.82 -6.28
N VAL A 27 -20.60 9.60 -7.37
CA VAL A 27 -20.47 9.09 -8.74
C VAL A 27 -19.14 8.34 -8.93
N GLN A 28 -18.03 8.91 -8.44
CA GLN A 28 -16.73 8.22 -8.49
C GLN A 28 -16.76 6.88 -7.76
N ARG A 29 -17.32 6.81 -6.55
CA ARG A 29 -17.47 5.55 -5.79
C ARG A 29 -18.36 4.56 -6.53
N GLN A 30 -19.48 5.01 -7.09
CA GLN A 30 -20.43 4.15 -7.80
C GLN A 30 -19.74 3.40 -8.96
N TYR A 31 -19.07 4.13 -9.85
CA TYR A 31 -18.41 3.52 -11.01
C TYR A 31 -17.08 2.85 -10.64
N GLY A 32 -16.35 3.38 -9.66
CA GLY A 32 -15.11 2.77 -9.20
C GLY A 32 -15.28 1.41 -8.52
N ARG A 33 -16.45 1.12 -7.93
CA ARG A 33 -16.79 -0.26 -7.47
C ARG A 33 -16.86 -1.26 -8.61
N LEU A 34 -17.16 -0.81 -9.84
CA LEU A 34 -17.13 -1.61 -11.05
C LEU A 34 -15.71 -1.74 -11.63
N GLY A 35 -14.70 -1.13 -10.99
CA GLY A 35 -13.32 -1.08 -11.47
C GLY A 35 -13.05 0.02 -12.50
N TRP A 36 -14.00 0.94 -12.72
CA TRP A 36 -13.81 2.07 -13.63
C TRP A 36 -12.88 3.10 -12.98
N THR A 37 -12.07 3.76 -13.80
CA THR A 37 -11.06 4.72 -13.34
C THR A 37 -11.16 6.03 -14.09
N SER A 38 -10.88 7.15 -13.43
CA SER A 38 -10.82 8.47 -14.07
C SER A 38 -9.41 9.04 -13.98
N GLY A 39 -8.89 9.51 -15.11
CA GLY A 39 -7.50 9.98 -15.23
C GLY A 39 -6.45 8.86 -15.12
N THR A 40 -5.24 9.25 -14.72
CA THR A 40 -4.09 8.36 -14.56
C THR A 40 -3.58 8.39 -13.12
N VAL A 41 -2.85 7.34 -12.74
CA VAL A 41 -2.12 7.34 -11.45
C VAL A 41 -1.01 8.38 -11.55
N PRO A 42 -0.93 9.36 -10.61
CA PRO A 42 0.15 10.35 -10.61
C PRO A 42 1.53 9.69 -10.48
N SER A 43 2.57 10.34 -10.99
CA SER A 43 3.96 9.92 -10.73
C SER A 43 4.23 9.87 -9.22
N GLY A 44 4.74 8.73 -8.73
CA GLY A 44 4.89 8.49 -7.29
C GLY A 44 3.63 7.97 -6.58
N GLY A 45 2.55 7.74 -7.31
CA GLY A 45 1.24 7.32 -6.80
C GLY A 45 0.42 8.46 -6.18
N TYR A 46 -0.86 8.18 -5.92
CA TYR A 46 -1.73 9.10 -5.20
C TYR A 46 -1.18 9.41 -3.80
N GLN A 47 -1.32 10.65 -3.35
CA GLN A 47 -0.85 11.09 -2.04
C GLN A 47 -2.06 11.39 -1.14
N PHE A 48 -2.17 10.66 -0.03
CA PHE A 48 -3.29 10.81 0.92
C PHE A 48 -2.77 11.05 2.36
N PRO A 49 -3.60 11.62 3.25
CA PRO A 49 -3.26 11.72 4.67
C PRO A 49 -3.05 10.34 5.30
N LEU A 50 -2.07 10.22 6.20
CA LEU A 50 -1.76 8.95 6.87
C LEU A 50 -2.97 8.37 7.61
N GLU A 51 -3.71 9.23 8.31
CA GLU A 51 -4.90 8.86 9.10
C GLU A 51 -6.09 8.37 8.26
N ASN A 52 -6.04 8.51 6.94
CA ASN A 52 -7.06 7.94 6.06
C ASN A 52 -6.75 6.50 5.63
N GLU A 53 -5.52 6.00 5.79
CA GLU A 53 -5.13 4.68 5.29
C GLU A 53 -5.99 3.52 5.83
N PRO A 54 -6.31 3.44 7.13
CA PRO A 54 -6.98 2.26 7.69
C PRO A 54 -8.39 2.02 7.14
N ASP A 55 -9.08 3.07 6.71
CA ASP A 55 -10.47 3.04 6.24
C ASP A 55 -10.69 3.78 4.91
N PHE A 56 -9.62 3.96 4.13
CA PHE A 56 -9.68 4.55 2.80
C PHE A 56 -10.62 3.74 1.89
N ASP A 57 -11.54 4.42 1.22
CA ASP A 57 -12.39 3.79 0.22
C ASP A 57 -11.66 3.69 -1.12
N TRP A 58 -11.12 2.51 -1.38
CA TRP A 58 -10.41 2.17 -2.62
C TRP A 58 -11.26 2.33 -3.88
N SER A 59 -12.60 2.30 -3.78
CA SER A 59 -13.46 2.54 -4.93
C SER A 59 -13.34 3.96 -5.49
N LEU A 60 -12.86 4.94 -4.70
CA LEU A 60 -12.62 6.31 -5.20
C LEU A 60 -11.63 6.37 -6.37
N ILE A 61 -10.75 5.38 -6.47
CA ILE A 61 -9.75 5.27 -7.54
C ILE A 61 -9.97 4.02 -8.40
N GLY A 62 -11.15 3.39 -8.35
CA GLY A 62 -11.43 2.17 -9.11
C GLY A 62 -10.65 0.94 -8.63
N ALA A 63 -10.24 0.93 -7.36
CA ALA A 63 -9.49 -0.17 -6.75
C ALA A 63 -10.35 -0.93 -5.73
N ARG A 64 -9.88 -2.11 -5.32
CA ARG A 64 -10.53 -2.92 -4.26
C ARG A 64 -9.51 -3.69 -3.43
N LYS A 65 -9.82 -3.94 -2.16
CA LYS A 65 -9.08 -4.89 -1.33
C LYS A 65 -9.35 -6.32 -1.79
N TRP A 66 -8.34 -7.17 -1.69
CA TRP A 66 -8.43 -8.60 -1.99
C TRP A 66 -7.39 -9.36 -1.16
N THR A 67 -7.80 -10.48 -0.57
CA THR A 67 -6.88 -11.40 0.10
C THR A 67 -6.44 -12.48 -0.88
N ASN A 68 -5.14 -12.64 -1.08
CA ASN A 68 -4.60 -13.68 -1.95
C ASN A 68 -4.72 -15.08 -1.30
N PRO A 69 -4.46 -16.17 -2.04
CA PRO A 69 -4.49 -17.53 -1.49
C PRO A 69 -3.55 -17.76 -0.30
N GLU A 70 -2.48 -16.97 -0.19
CA GLU A 70 -1.51 -17.00 0.91
C GLU A 70 -1.98 -16.25 2.17
N GLY A 71 -3.14 -15.59 2.14
CA GLY A 71 -3.69 -14.83 3.26
C GLY A 71 -3.19 -13.39 3.40
N GLU A 72 -2.43 -12.87 2.43
CA GLU A 72 -1.94 -11.49 2.37
C GLU A 72 -3.03 -10.55 1.83
N GLU A 73 -3.31 -9.45 2.55
CA GLU A 73 -4.20 -8.40 2.07
C GLU A 73 -3.48 -7.53 1.02
N MET A 74 -4.09 -7.42 -0.15
CA MET A 74 -3.60 -6.65 -1.30
C MET A 74 -4.65 -5.65 -1.78
N VAL A 75 -4.22 -4.70 -2.59
CA VAL A 75 -5.11 -3.82 -3.35
C VAL A 75 -5.02 -4.17 -4.82
N ILE A 76 -6.17 -4.41 -5.46
CA ILE A 76 -6.30 -4.64 -6.90
C ILE A 76 -6.72 -3.34 -7.58
N HIS A 77 -5.96 -2.93 -8.60
CA HIS A 77 -6.28 -1.80 -9.45
C HIS A 77 -5.86 -2.09 -10.89
N LYS A 78 -6.79 -1.99 -11.86
CA LYS A 78 -6.59 -2.37 -13.27
C LYS A 78 -5.96 -3.77 -13.46
N GLY A 79 -6.44 -4.75 -12.69
CA GLY A 79 -5.94 -6.13 -12.74
C GLY A 79 -4.54 -6.35 -12.13
N LEU A 80 -3.92 -5.32 -11.56
CA LEU A 80 -2.61 -5.37 -10.93
C LEU A 80 -2.76 -5.40 -9.41
N ALA A 81 -1.98 -6.25 -8.75
CA ALA A 81 -1.97 -6.39 -7.29
C ALA A 81 -0.85 -5.56 -6.66
N TYR A 82 -1.20 -4.74 -5.67
CA TYR A 82 -0.30 -3.85 -4.93
C TYR A 82 -0.22 -4.28 -3.47
N ARG A 83 1.01 -4.39 -2.95
CA ARG A 83 1.29 -4.74 -1.56
C ARG A 83 1.43 -3.51 -0.69
N ARG A 84 0.93 -3.61 0.54
CA ARG A 84 1.14 -2.62 1.61
C ARG A 84 2.57 -2.73 2.14
N ARG A 85 3.27 -1.59 2.25
CA ARG A 85 4.62 -1.47 2.81
C ARG A 85 4.62 -0.33 3.83
N GLU A 86 5.10 -0.60 5.02
CA GLU A 86 5.35 0.43 6.02
C GLU A 86 6.73 1.04 5.76
N LEU A 87 6.79 2.36 5.71
CA LEU A 87 8.01 3.14 5.57
C LEU A 87 8.25 3.88 6.87
N GLU A 88 9.37 3.57 7.51
CA GLU A 88 9.80 4.24 8.74
C GLU A 88 10.06 5.72 8.50
N ALA A 89 9.90 6.50 9.57
CA ALA A 89 10.28 7.91 9.53
C ALA A 89 11.79 8.04 9.26
N VAL A 90 12.15 8.89 8.31
CA VAL A 90 13.55 9.23 8.03
C VAL A 90 13.84 10.53 8.75
N ASP A 91 14.67 10.50 9.79
CA ASP A 91 15.23 11.72 10.40
C ASP A 91 16.74 11.78 10.16
N SER A 92 17.12 12.41 9.06
CA SER A 92 18.51 12.69 8.72
C SER A 92 18.75 14.18 8.67
N ARG A 93 20.02 14.59 8.78
CA ARG A 93 20.40 16.01 8.66
C ARG A 93 20.00 16.63 7.31
N LYS A 94 19.85 15.81 6.25
CA LYS A 94 19.51 16.26 4.89
C LYS A 94 18.01 16.17 4.59
N MET A 95 17.28 15.27 5.26
CA MET A 95 15.89 14.96 4.93
C MET A 95 15.16 14.46 6.17
N LYS A 96 13.98 15.05 6.39
CA LYS A 96 13.01 14.64 7.41
C LYS A 96 11.71 14.22 6.74
N LEU A 97 11.44 12.92 6.72
CA LEU A 97 10.19 12.37 6.21
C LEU A 97 9.45 11.66 7.35
N PRO A 98 8.15 11.95 7.55
CA PRO A 98 7.34 11.20 8.51
C PRO A 98 7.12 9.78 8.01
N ALA A 99 6.74 8.89 8.93
CA ALA A 99 6.30 7.55 8.60
C ALA A 99 5.19 7.57 7.55
N ALA A 100 5.18 6.55 6.70
CA ALA A 100 4.23 6.44 5.60
C ALA A 100 3.82 5.00 5.37
N VAL A 101 2.64 4.81 4.80
CA VAL A 101 2.21 3.53 4.25
C VAL A 101 2.18 3.64 2.73
N LYS A 102 2.93 2.78 2.05
CA LYS A 102 3.04 2.75 0.57
C LYS A 102 2.40 1.50 0.00
N TYR A 103 1.54 1.67 -1.00
CA TYR A 103 1.00 0.58 -1.81
C TYR A 103 1.72 0.53 -3.14
N SER A 104 2.50 -0.53 -3.37
CA SER A 104 3.35 -0.64 -4.56
C SER A 104 3.48 -2.10 -5.03
N ARG A 105 3.97 -2.28 -6.25
CA ARG A 105 4.33 -3.59 -6.82
C ARG A 105 5.68 -3.50 -7.53
N GLY A 106 6.30 -4.64 -7.83
CA GLY A 106 7.47 -4.66 -8.71
C GLY A 106 7.10 -4.15 -10.11
N ALA A 107 8.00 -3.39 -10.72
CA ALA A 107 7.87 -2.98 -12.11
C ALA A 107 7.97 -4.21 -13.04
N ARG A 108 7.22 -4.16 -14.14
CA ARG A 108 7.24 -5.13 -15.23
C ARG A 108 7.95 -4.50 -16.42
N GLY A 109 8.46 -5.33 -17.34
CA GLY A 109 9.09 -4.84 -18.57
C GLY A 109 8.18 -3.96 -19.43
N THR A 110 6.86 -4.12 -19.33
CA THR A 110 5.85 -3.32 -20.04
C THR A 110 5.50 -2.00 -19.36
N ASP A 111 5.98 -1.76 -18.14
CA ASP A 111 5.69 -0.50 -17.45
C ASP A 111 6.51 0.64 -18.05
N PRO A 112 5.90 1.81 -18.37
CA PRO A 112 6.63 2.96 -18.86
C PRO A 112 7.71 3.43 -17.88
N GLU A 113 8.85 3.90 -18.37
CA GLU A 113 9.97 4.33 -17.52
C GLU A 113 9.57 5.42 -16.50
N HIS A 114 8.71 6.36 -16.92
CA HIS A 114 8.26 7.48 -16.06
C HIS A 114 7.38 7.07 -14.86
N VAL A 115 6.90 5.82 -14.79
CA VAL A 115 6.17 5.30 -13.62
C VAL A 115 7.03 4.42 -12.72
N ARG A 116 8.28 4.13 -13.12
CA ARG A 116 9.20 3.27 -12.37
C ARG A 116 9.98 4.09 -11.35
N GLU A 117 9.88 3.69 -10.09
CA GLU A 117 10.69 4.19 -8.99
C GLU A 117 11.88 3.26 -8.78
N LYS A 118 13.09 3.80 -8.89
CA LYS A 118 14.31 3.09 -8.48
C LYS A 118 14.35 3.04 -6.95
N ALA A 119 14.49 1.84 -6.40
CA ALA A 119 14.81 1.65 -5.00
C ALA A 119 16.30 1.32 -4.84
N ASP A 120 16.74 1.18 -3.59
CA ASP A 120 18.09 0.71 -3.29
C ASP A 120 18.29 -0.71 -3.86
N GLY A 121 19.26 -0.86 -4.76
CA GLY A 121 19.56 -2.11 -5.48
C GLY A 121 19.07 -2.11 -6.93
N GLU A 122 18.81 -3.31 -7.47
CA GLU A 122 18.38 -3.51 -8.87
C GLU A 122 16.85 -3.53 -9.05
N PHE A 123 16.08 -3.36 -7.97
CA PHE A 123 14.62 -3.46 -8.04
C PHE A 123 13.95 -2.12 -8.34
N GLU A 124 13.08 -2.14 -9.34
CA GLU A 124 12.19 -1.03 -9.68
C GLU A 124 10.76 -1.32 -9.20
N TYR A 125 10.08 -0.30 -8.70
CA TYR A 125 8.70 -0.40 -8.21
C TYR A 125 7.76 0.54 -8.97
N VAL A 126 6.48 0.19 -8.99
CA VAL A 126 5.40 1.08 -9.42
C VAL A 126 4.48 1.30 -8.23
N THR A 127 4.28 2.56 -7.86
CA THR A 127 3.48 2.96 -6.71
C THR A 127 2.06 3.33 -7.12
N LEU A 128 1.08 2.80 -6.39
CA LEU A 128 -0.32 3.17 -6.53
C LEU A 128 -0.67 4.35 -5.63
N ALA A 129 -0.34 4.26 -4.34
CA ALA A 129 -0.67 5.28 -3.35
C ALA A 129 0.34 5.31 -2.20
N ILE A 130 0.51 6.51 -1.62
CA ILE A 130 1.28 6.76 -0.41
C ILE A 130 0.39 7.54 0.57
N PHE A 131 0.26 7.00 1.78
CA PHE A 131 -0.41 7.63 2.90
C PHE A 131 0.66 8.19 3.84
N ARG A 132 0.75 9.51 3.98
CA ARG A 132 1.84 10.16 4.72
C ARG A 132 1.41 11.54 5.23
N GLY A 133 1.67 11.82 6.51
CA GLY A 133 1.38 13.12 7.13
C GLY A 133 -0.07 13.58 6.88
N GLY A 134 -0.26 14.88 6.65
CA GLY A 134 -1.56 15.47 6.33
C GLY A 134 -2.55 15.47 7.50
N LYS A 135 -3.79 15.90 7.24
CA LYS A 135 -4.91 15.81 8.17
C LYS A 135 -5.98 14.92 7.56
N ARG A 136 -6.61 14.05 8.36
CA ARG A 136 -7.70 13.19 7.91
C ARG A 136 -8.79 13.98 7.17
N GLN A 137 -9.30 13.39 6.10
CA GLN A 137 -10.44 13.89 5.36
C GLN A 137 -11.54 12.81 5.31
N ASP A 138 -12.70 13.08 5.90
CA ASP A 138 -13.78 12.09 5.99
C ASP A 138 -14.34 11.70 4.62
N ARG A 139 -14.24 12.60 3.64
CA ARG A 139 -14.65 12.34 2.25
C ARG A 139 -13.84 11.25 1.54
N TYR A 140 -12.73 10.77 2.13
CA TYR A 140 -11.94 9.65 1.59
C TYR A 140 -12.22 8.32 2.30
N ALA A 141 -12.90 8.35 3.45
CA ALA A 141 -13.27 7.13 4.17
C ALA A 141 -14.40 6.39 3.46
N ILE A 142 -14.60 5.12 3.85
CA ILE A 142 -15.77 4.32 3.46
C ILE A 142 -17.04 4.94 4.06
N PRO A 143 -18.08 5.25 3.27
CA PRO A 143 -19.33 5.80 3.78
C PRO A 143 -19.98 4.85 4.81
N GLY A 144 -20.33 5.38 5.98
CA GLY A 144 -20.92 4.58 7.08
C GLY A 144 -19.92 3.65 7.79
N GLY A 145 -18.65 3.63 7.37
CA GLY A 145 -17.58 2.96 8.10
C GLY A 145 -17.34 3.67 9.42
N ARG A 146 -17.25 2.91 10.52
CA ARG A 146 -16.71 3.48 11.76
C ARG A 146 -15.22 3.76 11.51
N PRO A 147 -14.69 4.94 11.90
CA PRO A 147 -13.25 5.16 11.86
C PRO A 147 -12.60 4.04 12.65
N SER A 148 -11.73 3.28 12.00
CA SER A 148 -11.02 2.19 12.64
C SER A 148 -10.08 2.82 13.68
N GLN A 149 -10.48 2.75 14.94
CA GLN A 149 -9.60 3.00 16.08
C GLN A 149 -8.59 1.86 16.17
N GLN A 150 -7.71 1.72 15.17
CA GLN A 150 -6.53 0.89 15.32
C GLN A 150 -5.43 1.78 15.91
N ALA A 151 -5.62 2.10 17.19
CA ALA A 151 -4.55 2.59 18.03
C ALA A 151 -3.37 1.61 17.96
N ALA A 152 -2.17 2.16 17.82
CA ALA A 152 -0.88 1.50 17.82
C ALA A 152 -0.89 0.18 18.62
N ARG A 153 -0.90 -0.95 17.91
CA ARG A 153 -0.47 -2.20 18.54
C ARG A 153 1.04 -2.09 18.70
N PRO A 154 1.60 -2.11 19.93
CA PRO A 154 3.03 -2.23 20.09
C PRO A 154 3.48 -3.52 19.41
N ALA A 155 4.52 -3.42 18.59
CA ALA A 155 5.14 -4.56 17.95
C ALA A 155 5.42 -5.63 19.01
N ALA A 156 4.91 -6.85 18.76
CA ALA A 156 5.19 -8.00 19.62
C ALA A 156 6.71 -8.16 19.71
N ALA A 157 7.23 -8.03 20.94
CA ALA A 157 8.64 -8.26 21.22
C ALA A 157 9.03 -9.64 20.72
N ARG A 158 9.98 -9.68 19.78
CA ARG A 158 10.64 -10.92 19.36
C ARG A 158 11.15 -11.65 20.62
N PRO A 159 10.82 -12.93 20.83
CA PRO A 159 11.49 -13.71 21.86
C PRO A 159 12.98 -13.80 21.52
N GLN A 160 13.82 -13.41 22.49
CA GLN A 160 15.26 -13.52 22.39
C GLN A 160 15.65 -15.00 22.23
N PRO A 161 16.66 -15.34 21.40
CA PRO A 161 17.17 -16.69 21.34
C PRO A 161 17.84 -17.04 22.67
N VAL A 162 17.31 -18.07 23.33
CA VAL A 162 17.89 -18.65 24.54
C VAL A 162 19.26 -19.21 24.17
N ALA A 163 20.30 -18.70 24.83
CA ALA A 163 21.67 -19.14 24.64
C ALA A 163 21.78 -20.66 24.84
N ALA A 164 22.32 -21.35 23.84
CA ALA A 164 22.61 -22.77 23.90
C ALA A 164 23.61 -23.04 25.03
N ARG A 165 23.21 -23.90 25.95
CA ARG A 165 24.02 -24.42 27.06
C ARG A 165 25.14 -25.28 26.47
N PRO A 166 26.42 -25.08 26.81
CA PRO A 166 27.51 -25.89 26.27
C PRO A 166 27.42 -27.32 26.78
N ALA A 167 27.57 -28.28 25.86
CA ALA A 167 27.66 -29.70 26.15
C ALA A 167 28.97 -30.02 26.91
N PRO A 168 28.98 -30.99 27.84
CA PRO A 168 30.19 -31.40 28.53
C PRO A 168 31.16 -32.10 27.57
N VAL A 169 32.41 -31.63 27.61
CA VAL A 169 33.57 -32.16 26.89
C VAL A 169 33.86 -33.58 27.37
N ALA A 170 33.80 -34.55 26.45
CA ALA A 170 34.34 -35.88 26.68
C ALA A 170 35.87 -35.81 26.61
N VAL A 171 36.53 -36.12 27.72
CA VAL A 171 37.98 -36.28 27.83
C VAL A 171 38.34 -37.57 27.09
N GLN A 172 39.02 -37.45 25.95
CA GLN A 172 39.77 -38.55 25.36
C GLN A 172 41.18 -38.50 25.95
N GLU A 173 41.50 -39.48 26.78
CA GLU A 173 42.86 -39.72 27.24
C GLU A 173 43.71 -40.22 26.06
N GLU A 174 44.81 -39.52 25.83
CA GLU A 174 45.94 -39.92 24.99
C GLU A 174 46.53 -41.26 25.47
N GLU A 175 46.72 -42.17 24.52
CA GLU A 175 48.04 -42.73 24.14
C GLU A 175 48.92 -43.31 25.27
N THR A 176 49.25 -44.59 25.25
CA THR A 176 50.45 -45.16 24.57
C THR A 176 50.64 -46.63 25.06
N PRO A 177 51.70 -47.40 24.69
CA PRO A 177 51.57 -48.58 23.84
C PRO A 177 52.00 -49.87 24.58
N PHE A 178 51.84 -51.04 23.96
CA PHE A 178 52.77 -52.18 23.92
C PHE A 178 52.09 -53.39 23.25
#